data_AF-A0A034VTQ1-F1
#
_entry.id   AF-A0A034VTQ1-F1
#
_cell.length_a   1.000
_cell.length_b   1.000
_cell.length_c   1.000
_cell.angle_alpha   90.00
_cell.angle_beta   90.00
_cell.angle_gamma   90.00
#
_symmetry.space_group_name_H-M   'P 1'
#
loop_
_entity.id
_entity.type
_entity.pdbx_description
1 polymer ?
#
loop_
_entity_poly.entity_id
_entity_poly.type
_entity_poly.pdbx_seq_one_letter_code
_entity_poly.pdbx_strand_id
1 'polypeptide(L)'
;MSLSLCRKRRVQDHNDVSNISTDSTVNTQHRSARQRRRDELPSENVGNEAAAQEDAPTCSQAKRQKRSEGTLSNSQIAMDATRCGKIKKVVLVNFMCHAHYCIELHPRVNFMVGRNGCGKSAILAALVVGMGGRARATNRSTTLHSLIRNGQSSARVEITISNEGVEAFRPEIYGDEITIVRAITQSASNYKIKNASGRVVSEKFDELKRIMDIHNIQVDNPAFVMNQDSAREFLKDMEPKKNYQLFLKATQLDSIQEQLIKCYYEYQDHKQRLIHIEKKLEEDQQNIAELETEYRKILSFVQLKQETNQKKAEYEWSLVNQLEMAITKIEEALSEAMRDREKLDEQANRKTEIENKLKAEMDTCREVIGLNRTEYNQKRITVKRLIRV
;
A
#
# COMPACT_ATOMS: atom_id res chain seq x y z
N MET A 1 1.56 20.54 -37.62
CA MET A 1 2.34 19.37 -37.14
C MET A 1 3.44 19.86 -36.21
N SER A 2 4.09 18.96 -35.46
CA SER A 2 4.89 19.30 -34.28
C SER A 2 6.10 20.21 -34.54
N LEU A 3 6.29 21.22 -33.68
CA LEU A 3 7.57 21.86 -33.45
C LEU A 3 8.14 21.38 -32.11
N SER A 4 9.16 20.54 -32.17
CA SER A 4 10.02 20.23 -31.04
C SER A 4 11.09 21.31 -30.88
N LEU A 5 11.38 21.77 -29.66
CA LEU A 5 12.73 22.22 -29.30
C LEU A 5 12.96 22.23 -27.78
N CYS A 6 14.16 21.82 -27.37
CA CYS A 6 14.57 21.65 -25.98
C CYS A 6 15.29 22.91 -25.44
N ARG A 7 15.15 23.23 -24.15
CA ARG A 7 16.14 24.06 -23.43
C ARG A 7 16.25 23.73 -21.93
N LYS A 8 17.34 24.19 -21.30
CA LYS A 8 17.90 23.68 -20.04
C LYS A 8 17.66 24.60 -18.82
N ARG A 9 17.49 23.96 -17.66
CA ARG A 9 17.85 24.34 -16.27
C ARG A 9 18.37 25.77 -15.97
N ARG A 10 17.71 26.41 -15.00
CA ARG A 10 18.24 27.10 -13.78
C ARG A 10 17.13 26.92 -12.68
N VAL A 11 17.35 26.79 -11.37
CA VAL A 11 18.26 27.42 -10.38
C VAL A 11 17.80 28.84 -10.03
N GLN A 12 17.34 29.19 -8.81
CA GLN A 12 17.22 28.46 -7.52
C GLN A 12 15.87 28.91 -6.83
N ASP A 13 15.50 28.80 -5.54
CA ASP A 13 16.19 28.47 -4.27
C ASP A 13 15.24 27.98 -3.12
N HIS A 14 15.83 27.77 -1.93
CA HIS A 14 15.28 27.59 -0.56
C HIS A 14 13.90 28.18 -0.18
N ASN A 15 13.00 27.40 0.46
CA ASN A 15 12.85 27.32 1.94
C ASN A 15 11.67 26.44 2.46
N ASP A 16 11.87 25.90 3.67
CA ASP A 16 10.93 25.52 4.74
C ASP A 16 9.46 25.12 4.45
N VAL A 17 9.18 23.81 4.59
CA VAL A 17 7.93 23.30 5.17
C VAL A 17 8.28 22.26 6.24
N SER A 18 7.63 22.33 7.41
CA SER A 18 8.02 21.59 8.61
C SER A 18 7.59 20.11 8.61
N ASN A 19 8.37 19.29 9.33
CA ASN A 19 8.01 17.89 9.63
C ASN A 19 6.72 17.84 10.47
N ILE A 20 5.60 17.40 9.88
CA ILE A 20 4.45 16.92 10.67
C ILE A 20 4.76 15.49 11.09
N SER A 21 5.27 15.32 12.31
CA SER A 21 5.42 14.00 12.93
C SER A 21 4.05 13.49 13.35
N THR A 22 3.49 12.55 12.59
CA THR A 22 2.27 11.82 13.00
C THR A 22 2.60 10.76 14.04
N ASP A 23 2.96 11.21 15.23
CA ASP A 23 3.35 10.34 16.35
C ASP A 23 2.12 9.76 17.05
N SER A 24 1.44 8.83 16.36
CA SER A 24 0.28 8.08 16.87
C SER A 24 0.69 6.64 17.21
N THR A 25 1.67 6.51 18.11
CA THR A 25 2.06 5.22 18.69
C THR A 25 0.91 4.61 19.51
N VAL A 26 0.05 3.84 18.84
CA VAL A 26 -0.98 3.03 19.50
C VAL A 26 -0.27 2.01 20.39
N ASN A 27 -0.21 2.30 21.69
CA ASN A 27 0.55 1.53 22.66
C ASN A 27 -0.20 0.25 23.07
N THR A 28 -0.36 -0.68 22.12
CA THR A 28 -0.90 -2.01 22.36
C THR A 28 0.04 -2.79 23.28
N GLN A 29 -0.38 -2.96 24.53
CA GLN A 29 0.32 -3.80 25.50
C GLN A 29 0.33 -5.26 25.03
N HIS A 30 1.36 -5.64 24.27
CA HIS A 30 1.60 -7.01 23.83
C HIS A 30 1.93 -7.92 25.03
N ARG A 31 0.88 -8.41 25.71
CA ARG A 31 0.99 -9.47 26.71
C ARG A 31 1.76 -10.65 26.13
N SER A 32 2.84 -11.02 26.80
CA SER A 32 3.78 -12.03 26.31
C SER A 32 3.09 -13.38 26.07
N ALA A 33 3.58 -14.16 25.10
CA ALA A 33 3.01 -15.46 24.75
C ALA A 33 3.00 -16.49 25.92
N ARG A 34 3.69 -16.22 27.03
CA ARG A 34 3.61 -17.01 28.26
C ARG A 34 2.33 -16.78 29.07
N GLN A 35 1.72 -15.59 29.01
CA GLN A 35 0.50 -15.30 29.78
C GLN A 35 -0.77 -15.87 29.13
N ARG A 36 -0.82 -15.95 27.79
CA ARG A 36 -1.94 -16.57 27.04
C ARG A 36 -2.11 -18.09 27.25
N ARG A 37 -1.31 -18.72 28.12
CA ARG A 37 -1.37 -20.16 28.44
C ARG A 37 -2.19 -20.50 29.69
N ARG A 38 -2.92 -19.54 30.26
CA ARG A 38 -3.71 -19.73 31.49
C ARG A 38 -5.19 -19.36 31.33
N ASP A 39 -5.57 -18.74 30.22
CA ASP A 39 -6.94 -18.33 29.96
C ASP A 39 -7.69 -19.52 29.31
N GLU A 40 -8.45 -20.27 30.11
CA GLU A 40 -9.40 -21.27 29.60
C GLU A 40 -10.56 -20.55 28.88
N LEU A 41 -11.21 -21.23 27.93
CA LEU A 41 -12.33 -20.66 27.18
C LEU A 41 -13.49 -20.34 28.13
N PRO A 42 -14.17 -19.17 28.01
CA PRO A 42 -15.33 -18.87 28.82
C PRO A 42 -16.44 -19.90 28.63
N SER A 43 -16.73 -20.67 29.67
CA SER A 43 -17.87 -21.59 29.71
C SER A 43 -19.14 -20.80 30.02
N GLU A 44 -20.09 -20.76 29.10
CA GLU A 44 -21.43 -20.24 29.40
C GLU A 44 -22.17 -21.20 30.33
N ASN A 45 -22.75 -20.68 31.41
CA ASN A 45 -23.47 -21.47 32.40
C ASN A 45 -24.85 -21.88 31.86
N VAL A 46 -24.99 -23.12 31.40
CA VAL A 46 -26.28 -23.81 31.29
C VAL A 46 -26.36 -24.82 32.42
N GLY A 47 -27.04 -24.45 33.50
CA GLY A 47 -27.26 -25.34 34.64
C GLY A 47 -28.30 -26.41 34.33
N ASN A 48 -27.98 -27.67 34.66
CA ASN A 48 -28.96 -28.71 34.92
C ASN A 48 -28.35 -29.74 35.87
N GLU A 49 -29.04 -30.03 36.97
CA GLU A 49 -28.62 -31.02 37.95
C GLU A 49 -28.98 -32.42 37.45
N ALA A 50 -28.00 -33.32 37.36
CA ALA A 50 -28.21 -34.74 37.13
C ALA A 50 -27.27 -35.51 38.07
N ALA A 51 -27.83 -36.35 38.94
CA ALA A 51 -27.06 -37.05 39.96
C ALA A 51 -26.11 -38.09 39.33
N ALA A 52 -24.86 -38.12 39.79
CA ALA A 52 -23.90 -39.13 39.37
C ALA A 52 -24.19 -40.47 40.07
N GLN A 53 -24.36 -41.53 39.28
CA GLN A 53 -24.27 -42.92 39.76
C GLN A 53 -22.91 -43.49 39.34
N GLU A 54 -22.20 -44.13 40.27
CA GLU A 54 -20.87 -44.71 40.05
C GLU A 54 -20.95 -46.10 39.41
N ASP A 55 -21.24 -46.17 38.10
CA ASP A 55 -21.12 -47.42 37.35
C ASP A 55 -19.71 -47.60 36.77
N ALA A 56 -18.92 -48.49 37.39
CA ALA A 56 -17.60 -48.86 36.90
C ALA A 56 -17.71 -49.65 35.57
N PRO A 57 -16.98 -49.28 34.50
CA PRO A 57 -17.10 -49.92 33.20
C PRO A 57 -16.52 -51.34 33.22
N THR A 58 -17.40 -52.32 33.50
CA THR A 58 -17.06 -53.74 33.48
C THR A 58 -16.61 -54.14 32.07
N CYS A 59 -15.39 -54.67 31.95
CA CYS A 59 -14.76 -55.04 30.68
C CYS A 59 -15.51 -56.21 30.02
N SER A 60 -16.51 -55.89 29.20
CA SER A 60 -17.25 -56.87 28.41
C SER A 60 -16.32 -57.46 27.34
N GLN A 61 -16.13 -58.78 27.40
CA GLN A 61 -15.23 -59.49 26.47
C GLN A 61 -15.83 -59.51 25.06
N ALA A 62 -15.50 -58.49 24.27
CA ALA A 62 -15.88 -58.41 22.86
C ALA A 62 -15.40 -59.66 22.12
N LYS A 63 -16.33 -60.52 21.69
CA LYS A 63 -16.03 -61.75 20.95
C LYS A 63 -15.26 -61.39 19.68
N ARG A 64 -13.95 -61.65 19.70
CA ARG A 64 -13.02 -61.40 18.60
C ARG A 64 -13.40 -62.26 17.39
N GLN A 65 -14.27 -61.74 16.54
CA GLN A 65 -14.52 -62.30 15.22
C GLN A 65 -13.17 -62.50 14.51
N LYS A 66 -12.99 -63.67 13.88
CA LYS A 66 -11.87 -63.88 12.97
C LYS A 66 -12.06 -62.92 11.80
N ARG A 67 -11.36 -61.78 11.81
CA ARG A 67 -11.13 -61.00 10.59
C ARG A 67 -10.50 -61.96 9.58
N SER A 68 -11.07 -62.02 8.38
CA SER A 68 -10.38 -62.59 7.23
C SER A 68 -9.03 -61.89 7.06
N GLU A 69 -8.04 -62.63 6.59
CA GLU A 69 -6.73 -62.04 6.26
C GLU A 69 -6.92 -61.14 5.04
N GLY A 70 -7.06 -59.84 5.31
CA GLY A 70 -7.24 -58.81 4.29
C GLY A 70 -5.96 -58.62 3.49
N THR A 71 -5.74 -59.48 2.50
CA THR A 71 -4.70 -59.32 1.49
C THR A 71 -4.93 -57.97 0.78
N LEU A 72 -4.06 -57.01 1.07
CA LEU A 72 -4.06 -55.68 0.44
C LEU A 72 -4.03 -55.84 -1.08
N SER A 73 -4.81 -55.03 -1.80
CA SER A 73 -4.82 -55.11 -3.25
C SER A 73 -3.45 -54.71 -3.82
N ASN A 74 -3.03 -55.32 -4.93
CA ASN A 74 -1.78 -54.94 -5.60
C ASN A 74 -1.72 -53.44 -5.94
N SER A 75 -2.87 -52.80 -6.18
CA SER A 75 -2.98 -51.34 -6.35
C SER A 75 -2.65 -50.53 -5.09
N GLN A 76 -3.08 -50.98 -3.90
CA GLN A 76 -2.73 -50.34 -2.62
C GLN A 76 -1.23 -50.52 -2.33
N ILE A 77 -0.68 -51.71 -2.56
CA ILE A 77 0.75 -52.01 -2.39
C ILE A 77 1.61 -51.17 -3.36
N ALA A 78 1.12 -50.90 -4.58
CA ALA A 78 1.78 -50.02 -5.53
C ALA A 78 1.73 -48.54 -5.11
N MET A 79 0.56 -48.03 -4.67
CA MET A 79 0.43 -46.66 -4.18
C MET A 79 1.34 -46.39 -2.96
N ASP A 80 1.37 -47.30 -1.99
CA ASP A 80 2.24 -47.17 -0.82
C ASP A 80 3.74 -47.31 -1.19
N ALA A 81 4.07 -48.08 -2.24
CA ALA A 81 5.41 -48.07 -2.83
C ALA A 81 5.79 -46.70 -3.43
N THR A 82 4.84 -45.96 -4.03
CA THR A 82 5.07 -44.61 -4.60
C THR A 82 5.00 -43.44 -3.60
N ARG A 83 4.72 -43.68 -2.31
CA ARG A 83 4.66 -42.58 -1.32
C ARG A 83 6.01 -41.85 -1.13
N CYS A 84 5.97 -40.52 -1.05
CA CYS A 84 7.11 -39.62 -0.82
C CYS A 84 7.69 -39.73 0.61
N GLY A 85 8.72 -38.93 0.92
CA GLY A 85 9.25 -38.77 2.28
C GLY A 85 10.11 -39.92 2.81
N LYS A 86 10.28 -41.00 2.05
CA LYS A 86 11.06 -42.17 2.46
C LYS A 86 12.54 -41.82 2.51
N ILE A 87 13.19 -42.05 3.65
CA ILE A 87 14.63 -41.81 3.79
C ILE A 87 15.38 -42.84 2.94
N LYS A 88 16.03 -42.37 1.88
CA LYS A 88 16.89 -43.17 0.98
C LYS A 88 18.32 -43.28 1.52
N LYS A 89 18.87 -42.21 2.10
CA LYS A 89 20.28 -42.15 2.50
C LYS A 89 20.51 -41.27 3.73
N VAL A 90 21.49 -41.65 4.56
CA VAL A 90 21.97 -40.86 5.71
C VAL A 90 23.49 -40.83 5.71
N VAL A 91 24.07 -39.63 5.77
CA VAL A 91 25.51 -39.40 5.88
C VAL A 91 25.81 -38.57 7.12
N LEU A 92 26.71 -39.06 7.97
CA LEU A 92 27.13 -38.43 9.21
C LEU A 92 28.64 -38.16 9.14
N VAL A 93 29.05 -36.91 9.36
CA VAL A 93 30.45 -36.52 9.46
C VAL A 93 30.68 -35.83 10.81
N ASN A 94 31.65 -36.32 11.57
CA ASN A 94 32.00 -35.83 12.91
C ASN A 94 30.79 -35.71 13.86
N PHE A 95 29.84 -36.65 13.80
CA PHE A 95 28.61 -36.62 14.60
C PHE A 95 28.66 -37.67 15.71
N MET A 96 28.67 -37.21 16.97
CA MET A 96 28.79 -38.00 18.19
C MET A 96 30.01 -38.95 18.17
N CYS A 97 29.82 -40.23 17.84
CA CYS A 97 30.88 -41.23 17.74
C CYS A 97 31.37 -41.46 16.30
N HIS A 98 30.59 -41.04 15.29
CA HIS A 98 30.87 -41.30 13.88
C HIS A 98 31.84 -40.25 13.31
N ALA A 99 33.00 -40.70 12.83
CA ALA A 99 33.95 -39.86 12.10
C ALA A 99 33.43 -39.55 10.69
N HIS A 100 33.15 -40.61 9.94
CA HIS A 100 32.42 -40.59 8.68
C HIS A 100 31.58 -41.88 8.64
N TYR A 101 30.27 -41.77 8.48
CA TYR A 101 29.34 -42.89 8.37
C TYR A 101 28.35 -42.60 7.27
N CYS A 102 28.08 -43.60 6.43
CA CYS A 102 27.14 -43.50 5.31
C CYS A 102 26.32 -44.79 5.29
N ILE A 103 25.00 -44.66 5.21
CA ILE A 103 24.08 -45.78 5.03
C ILE A 103 23.00 -45.40 4.01
N GLU A 104 22.71 -46.33 3.12
CA GLU A 104 21.56 -46.30 2.23
C GLU A 104 20.50 -47.25 2.82
N LEU A 105 19.25 -46.80 2.82
CA LEU A 105 18.15 -47.45 3.53
C LEU A 105 17.15 -48.03 2.54
N HIS A 106 16.71 -49.26 2.81
CA HIS A 106 15.70 -49.92 2.02
C HIS A 106 14.33 -49.22 2.20
N PRO A 107 13.51 -49.00 1.13
CA PRO A 107 12.27 -48.21 1.20
C PRO A 107 11.09 -48.77 2.04
N ARG A 108 11.34 -49.76 2.92
CA ARG A 108 10.30 -50.43 3.75
C ARG A 108 10.75 -50.61 5.21
N VAL A 109 11.59 -51.61 5.48
CA VAL A 109 12.06 -51.97 6.83
C VAL A 109 13.58 -52.09 6.81
N ASN A 110 14.25 -51.60 7.87
CA ASN A 110 15.70 -51.60 8.01
C ASN A 110 16.10 -52.09 9.42
N PHE A 111 17.00 -53.06 9.52
CA PHE A 111 17.46 -53.62 10.80
C PHE A 111 18.90 -53.18 11.12
N MET A 112 19.06 -52.27 12.08
CA MET A 112 20.37 -51.77 12.51
C MET A 112 20.93 -52.58 13.68
N VAL A 113 21.65 -53.67 13.37
CA VAL A 113 22.27 -54.56 14.37
C VAL A 113 23.70 -54.12 14.68
N GLY A 114 24.15 -54.32 15.93
CA GLY A 114 25.51 -54.02 16.35
C GLY A 114 25.69 -54.05 17.88
N ARG A 115 26.94 -54.02 18.37
CA ARG A 115 27.26 -54.05 19.81
C ARG A 115 26.72 -52.81 20.55
N ASN A 116 26.67 -52.84 21.87
CA ASN A 116 26.37 -51.63 22.65
C ASN A 116 27.53 -50.63 22.54
N GLY A 117 27.21 -49.34 22.56
CA GLY A 117 28.17 -48.26 22.29
C GLY A 117 28.46 -47.97 20.80
N CYS A 118 28.15 -48.85 19.84
CA CYS A 118 28.53 -48.68 18.42
C CYS A 118 27.72 -47.62 17.62
N GLY A 119 27.17 -46.60 18.29
CA GLY A 119 26.54 -45.45 17.62
C GLY A 119 25.13 -45.65 17.05
N LYS A 120 24.46 -46.78 17.30
CA LYS A 120 23.08 -47.05 16.80
C LYS A 120 22.10 -45.90 17.11
N SER A 121 22.00 -45.49 18.38
CA SER A 121 21.14 -44.36 18.79
C SER A 121 21.60 -43.00 18.26
N ALA A 122 22.86 -42.86 17.84
CA ALA A 122 23.34 -41.62 17.22
C ALA A 122 22.77 -41.44 15.80
N ILE A 123 22.44 -42.54 15.09
CA ILE A 123 21.75 -42.47 13.79
C ILE A 123 20.32 -41.95 13.99
N LEU A 124 19.59 -42.44 15.00
CA LEU A 124 18.26 -41.93 15.34
C LEU A 124 18.31 -40.46 15.79
N ALA A 125 19.29 -40.09 16.62
CA ALA A 125 19.50 -38.70 17.03
C ALA A 125 19.83 -37.79 15.83
N ALA A 126 20.62 -38.29 14.87
CA ALA A 126 20.93 -37.57 13.64
C ALA A 126 19.70 -37.37 12.75
N LEU A 127 18.83 -38.38 12.62
CA LEU A 127 17.55 -38.23 11.89
C LEU A 127 16.69 -37.13 12.50
N VAL A 128 16.46 -37.18 13.82
CA VAL A 128 15.69 -36.16 14.55
C VAL A 128 16.24 -34.75 14.30
N VAL A 129 17.54 -34.52 14.50
CA VAL A 129 18.09 -33.17 14.32
C VAL A 129 18.20 -32.77 12.85
N GLY A 130 18.51 -33.69 11.93
CA GLY A 130 18.62 -33.37 10.51
C GLY A 130 17.28 -32.97 9.88
N MET A 131 16.18 -33.58 10.32
CA MET A 131 14.81 -33.30 9.87
C MET A 131 14.08 -32.23 10.70
N GLY A 132 14.82 -31.23 11.22
CA GLY A 132 14.24 -30.05 11.87
C GLY A 132 14.14 -30.11 13.40
N GLY A 133 14.23 -31.29 14.00
CA GLY A 133 13.98 -31.54 15.41
C GLY A 133 14.94 -30.85 16.38
N ARG A 134 14.47 -30.69 17.62
CA ARG A 134 15.21 -30.04 18.72
C ARG A 134 16.21 -31.02 19.34
N ALA A 135 17.41 -30.56 19.70
CA ALA A 135 18.43 -31.40 20.35
C ALA A 135 17.87 -32.20 21.55
N ARG A 136 17.05 -31.56 22.39
CA ARG A 136 16.40 -32.17 23.55
C ARG A 136 15.54 -33.40 23.20
N ALA A 137 14.88 -33.44 22.04
CA ALA A 137 14.04 -34.57 21.62
C ALA A 137 14.84 -35.86 21.36
N THR A 138 16.17 -35.75 21.18
CA THR A 138 17.05 -36.92 21.05
C THR A 138 17.26 -37.70 22.35
N ASN A 139 16.97 -37.09 23.51
CA ASN A 139 17.39 -37.55 24.85
C ASN A 139 18.90 -37.85 24.97
N ARG A 140 19.74 -37.30 24.08
CA ARG A 140 21.21 -37.40 24.13
C ARG A 140 21.92 -36.09 24.46
N SER A 141 21.29 -34.93 24.23
CA SER A 141 21.80 -33.65 24.71
C SER A 141 20.74 -32.55 24.80
N THR A 142 21.01 -31.52 25.61
CA THR A 142 20.25 -30.27 25.65
C THR A 142 20.69 -29.25 24.60
N THR A 143 21.90 -29.39 24.03
CA THR A 143 22.50 -28.46 23.04
C THR A 143 22.91 -29.18 21.76
N LEU A 144 23.06 -28.43 20.66
CA LEU A 144 23.45 -28.99 19.35
C LEU A 144 24.96 -29.20 19.22
N HIS A 145 25.79 -28.30 19.75
CA HIS A 145 27.25 -28.38 19.63
C HIS A 145 27.84 -29.63 20.30
N SER A 146 27.17 -30.19 21.30
CA SER A 146 27.61 -31.41 22.01
C SER A 146 27.23 -32.70 21.28
N LEU A 147 26.54 -32.59 20.13
CA LEU A 147 26.41 -33.68 19.15
C LEU A 147 27.59 -33.70 18.15
N ILE A 148 28.51 -32.72 18.21
CA ILE A 148 29.78 -32.77 17.50
C ILE A 148 30.69 -33.79 18.18
N ARG A 149 31.42 -34.58 17.38
CA ARG A 149 32.38 -35.58 17.84
C ARG A 149 33.53 -34.93 18.61
N ASN A 150 33.88 -35.52 19.76
CA ASN A 150 34.94 -35.00 20.63
C ASN A 150 36.23 -34.71 19.85
N GLY A 151 36.84 -33.55 20.09
CA GLY A 151 38.04 -33.10 19.39
C GLY A 151 37.80 -32.54 17.98
N GLN A 152 36.55 -32.22 17.58
CA GLN A 152 36.21 -31.61 16.29
C GLN A 152 35.48 -30.27 16.48
N SER A 153 35.62 -29.36 15.51
CA SER A 153 35.01 -28.02 15.54
C SER A 153 33.61 -27.95 14.91
N SER A 154 33.25 -28.94 14.10
CA SER A 154 31.96 -29.01 13.39
C SER A 154 31.53 -30.45 13.11
N ALA A 155 30.23 -30.62 12.88
CA ALA A 155 29.59 -31.84 12.42
C ALA A 155 28.65 -31.55 11.24
N ARG A 156 28.41 -32.57 10.41
CA ARG A 156 27.44 -32.51 9.31
C ARG A 156 26.55 -33.75 9.32
N VAL A 157 25.26 -33.53 9.20
CA VAL A 157 24.26 -34.57 8.94
C VAL A 157 23.64 -34.27 7.58
N GLU A 158 23.68 -35.22 6.65
CA GLU A 158 22.95 -35.17 5.39
C GLU A 158 21.93 -36.30 5.34
N ILE A 159 20.67 -35.99 5.01
CA ILE A 159 19.57 -36.96 4.91
C ILE A 159 18.90 -36.77 3.55
N THR A 160 18.88 -37.81 2.74
CA THR A 160 18.22 -37.82 1.43
C THR A 160 16.89 -38.54 1.55
N ILE A 161 15.80 -37.89 1.12
CA ILE A 161 14.44 -38.44 1.11
C ILE A 161 13.89 -38.50 -0.33
N SER A 162 13.01 -39.48 -0.59
CA SER A 162 12.26 -39.53 -1.84
C SER A 162 11.31 -38.33 -1.96
N ASN A 163 11.24 -37.79 -3.16
CA ASN A 163 10.33 -36.72 -3.57
C ASN A 163 9.51 -37.15 -4.80
N GLU A 164 9.31 -38.47 -4.93
CA GLU A 164 8.51 -39.13 -5.96
C GLU A 164 7.06 -39.29 -5.49
N GLY A 165 6.13 -39.38 -6.44
CA GLY A 165 4.72 -39.71 -6.19
C GLY A 165 3.78 -38.50 -6.11
N VAL A 166 2.55 -38.75 -5.68
CA VAL A 166 1.45 -37.76 -5.72
C VAL A 166 1.66 -36.58 -4.76
N GLU A 167 2.36 -36.81 -3.64
CA GLU A 167 2.65 -35.83 -2.60
C GLU A 167 4.06 -35.20 -2.74
N ALA A 168 4.64 -35.24 -3.94
CA ALA A 168 5.97 -34.69 -4.24
C ALA A 168 6.04 -33.16 -3.96
N PHE A 169 7.02 -32.74 -3.16
CA PHE A 169 7.25 -31.32 -2.90
C PHE A 169 8.03 -30.67 -4.06
N ARG A 170 7.33 -29.87 -4.87
CA ARG A 170 7.93 -29.05 -5.95
C ARG A 170 8.90 -29.85 -6.84
N PRO A 171 8.45 -30.94 -7.48
CA PRO A 171 9.31 -31.81 -8.29
C PRO A 171 10.01 -31.05 -9.44
N GLU A 172 9.42 -29.95 -9.93
CA GLU A 172 10.00 -29.07 -10.94
C GLU A 172 11.24 -28.29 -10.46
N ILE A 173 11.45 -28.17 -9.14
CA ILE A 173 12.61 -27.51 -8.52
C ILE A 173 13.55 -28.53 -7.87
N TYR A 174 12.99 -29.52 -7.17
CA TYR A 174 13.75 -30.48 -6.38
C TYR A 174 14.05 -31.81 -7.09
N GLY A 175 13.30 -32.17 -8.14
CA GLY A 175 13.37 -33.50 -8.75
C GLY A 175 12.93 -34.61 -7.79
N ASP A 176 13.32 -35.84 -8.09
CA ASP A 176 12.86 -37.06 -7.42
C ASP A 176 13.46 -37.29 -6.01
N GLU A 177 14.42 -36.44 -5.59
CA GLU A 177 15.09 -36.55 -4.30
C GLU A 177 15.40 -35.17 -3.69
N ILE A 178 15.15 -35.06 -2.38
CA ILE A 178 15.55 -33.89 -1.58
C ILE A 178 16.65 -34.32 -0.62
N THR A 179 17.79 -33.64 -0.61
CA THR A 179 18.85 -33.86 0.39
C THR A 179 18.92 -32.69 1.37
N ILE A 180 18.52 -32.95 2.62
CA ILE A 180 18.55 -32.01 3.73
C ILE A 180 19.92 -32.10 4.41
N VAL A 181 20.65 -31.00 4.46
CA VAL A 181 21.97 -30.91 5.11
C VAL A 181 21.87 -30.01 6.32
N ARG A 182 22.15 -30.55 7.52
CA ARG A 182 22.35 -29.77 8.75
C ARG A 182 23.84 -29.70 9.07
N ALA A 183 24.41 -28.51 8.99
CA ALA A 183 25.76 -28.21 9.45
C ALA A 183 25.71 -27.63 10.87
N ILE A 184 26.50 -28.19 11.79
CA ILE A 184 26.55 -27.80 13.20
C ILE A 184 27.97 -27.38 13.54
N THR A 185 28.15 -26.21 14.13
CA THR A 185 29.43 -25.74 14.70
C THR A 185 29.27 -25.50 16.19
N GLN A 186 30.34 -25.10 16.88
CA GLN A 186 30.27 -24.76 18.31
C GLN A 186 29.32 -23.58 18.59
N SER A 187 29.17 -22.65 17.63
CA SER A 187 28.39 -21.40 17.77
C SER A 187 27.08 -21.36 16.97
N ALA A 188 26.93 -22.16 15.90
CA ALA A 188 25.81 -22.05 14.96
C ALA A 188 25.29 -23.41 14.46
N SER A 189 24.10 -23.40 13.84
CA SER A 189 23.49 -24.57 13.20
C SER A 189 22.70 -24.13 11.98
N ASN A 190 23.21 -24.41 10.78
CA ASN A 190 22.63 -23.96 9.52
C ASN A 190 22.07 -25.14 8.72
N TYR A 191 21.03 -24.89 7.93
CA TYR A 191 20.46 -25.85 6.99
C TYR A 191 20.82 -25.47 5.55
N LYS A 192 21.01 -26.48 4.69
CA LYS A 192 21.02 -26.34 3.23
C LYS A 192 20.18 -27.47 2.64
N ILE A 193 19.20 -27.13 1.84
CA ILE A 193 18.27 -28.06 1.20
C ILE A 193 18.67 -28.16 -0.27
N LYS A 194 19.04 -29.37 -0.71
CA LYS A 194 19.51 -29.65 -2.08
C LYS A 194 18.45 -30.40 -2.88
N ASN A 195 18.41 -30.16 -4.18
CA ASN A 195 17.67 -30.98 -5.14
C ASN A 195 18.44 -32.24 -5.54
N ALA A 196 17.82 -33.10 -6.36
CA ALA A 196 18.42 -34.34 -6.87
C ALA A 196 19.75 -34.12 -7.63
N SER A 197 19.94 -32.96 -8.27
CA SER A 197 21.22 -32.58 -8.91
C SER A 197 22.31 -32.11 -7.94
N GLY A 198 22.07 -32.18 -6.62
CA GLY A 198 22.99 -31.75 -5.56
C GLY A 198 23.09 -30.24 -5.34
N ARG A 199 22.39 -29.42 -6.15
CA ARG A 199 22.37 -27.96 -6.06
C ARG A 199 21.55 -27.51 -4.85
N VAL A 200 22.06 -26.54 -4.08
CA VAL A 200 21.32 -25.94 -2.96
C VAL A 200 20.21 -25.04 -3.53
N VAL A 201 18.98 -25.31 -3.11
CA VAL A 201 17.77 -24.55 -3.48
C VAL A 201 17.41 -23.54 -2.40
N SER A 202 17.57 -23.91 -1.12
CA SER A 202 17.16 -23.08 0.02
C SER A 202 18.02 -23.34 1.25
N GLU A 203 18.18 -22.31 2.08
CA GLU A 203 18.81 -22.39 3.41
C GLU A 203 17.82 -21.99 4.54
N LYS A 204 16.54 -21.75 4.19
CA LYS A 204 15.50 -21.28 5.11
C LYS A 204 14.85 -22.44 5.85
N PHE A 205 14.71 -22.30 7.17
CA PHE A 205 14.05 -23.30 8.02
C PHE A 205 12.56 -23.50 7.66
N ASP A 206 11.86 -22.45 7.23
CA ASP A 206 10.44 -22.55 6.85
C ASP A 206 10.23 -23.45 5.61
N GLU A 207 11.21 -23.51 4.72
CA GLU A 207 11.18 -24.40 3.55
C GLU A 207 11.40 -25.85 3.98
N LEU A 208 12.33 -26.12 4.92
CA LEU A 208 12.46 -27.43 5.55
C LEU A 208 11.16 -27.83 6.23
N LYS A 209 10.52 -26.91 6.98
CA LYS A 209 9.24 -27.19 7.65
C LYS A 209 8.17 -27.62 6.65
N ARG A 210 7.99 -26.89 5.54
CA ARG A 210 7.02 -27.26 4.47
C ARG A 210 7.26 -28.66 3.91
N ILE A 211 8.53 -29.04 3.71
CA ILE A 211 8.87 -30.40 3.21
C ILE A 211 8.49 -31.45 4.26
N MET A 212 8.75 -31.21 5.55
CA MET A 212 8.34 -32.12 6.62
C MET A 212 6.81 -32.18 6.79
N ASP A 213 6.12 -31.04 6.70
CA ASP A 213 4.67 -30.94 6.78
C ASP A 213 4.00 -31.71 5.62
N ILE A 214 4.45 -31.50 4.36
CA ILE A 214 3.85 -32.12 3.16
C ILE A 214 4.20 -33.61 3.03
N HIS A 215 5.43 -34.02 3.39
CA HIS A 215 5.78 -35.44 3.45
C HIS A 215 5.29 -36.12 4.76
N ASN A 216 4.61 -35.39 5.64
CA ASN A 216 4.05 -35.86 6.92
C ASN A 216 5.09 -36.55 7.83
N ILE A 217 6.25 -35.91 8.01
CA ILE A 217 7.41 -36.40 8.77
C ILE A 217 7.47 -35.71 10.14
N GLN A 218 7.12 -36.43 11.20
CA GLN A 218 6.85 -35.86 12.53
C GLN A 218 7.95 -36.18 13.56
N VAL A 219 9.11 -35.52 13.48
CA VAL A 219 10.25 -35.82 14.37
C VAL A 219 10.03 -35.53 15.86
N ASP A 220 9.13 -34.60 16.20
CA ASP A 220 8.78 -34.28 17.59
C ASP A 220 7.61 -35.15 18.12
N ASN A 221 7.00 -36.02 17.30
CA ASN A 221 5.95 -36.95 17.72
C ASN A 221 6.56 -38.26 18.26
N PRO A 222 6.40 -38.60 19.55
CA PRO A 222 7.01 -39.80 20.15
C PRO A 222 6.44 -41.13 19.65
N ALA A 223 5.27 -41.13 19.01
CA ALA A 223 4.73 -42.32 18.34
C ALA A 223 5.40 -42.57 16.96
N PHE A 224 5.95 -41.53 16.34
CA PHE A 224 6.72 -41.60 15.10
C PHE A 224 8.22 -41.81 15.37
N VAL A 225 8.76 -41.13 16.39
CA VAL A 225 10.15 -41.29 16.86
C VAL A 225 10.18 -41.77 18.31
N MET A 226 10.08 -43.08 18.50
CA MET A 226 10.23 -43.69 19.81
C MET A 226 11.72 -43.83 20.19
N ASN A 227 12.24 -42.92 21.02
CA ASN A 227 13.59 -43.04 21.58
C ASN A 227 13.60 -43.93 22.85
N GLN A 228 14.80 -44.42 23.22
CA GLN A 228 15.01 -45.41 24.30
C GLN A 228 14.45 -44.98 25.66
N ASP A 229 14.53 -43.69 25.97
CA ASP A 229 14.16 -43.16 27.29
C ASP A 229 12.67 -42.79 27.34
N SER A 230 12.10 -42.29 26.24
CA SER A 230 10.65 -42.10 26.07
C SER A 230 9.88 -43.44 26.06
N ALA A 231 10.45 -44.50 25.49
CA ALA A 231 9.89 -45.86 25.60
C ALA A 231 9.88 -46.37 27.05
N ARG A 232 10.85 -45.95 27.88
CA ARG A 232 10.89 -46.30 29.31
C ARG A 232 9.90 -45.45 30.12
N GLU A 233 9.76 -44.17 29.80
CA GLU A 233 8.78 -43.27 30.42
C GLU A 233 7.35 -43.77 30.20
N PHE A 234 7.00 -44.10 28.95
CA PHE A 234 5.69 -44.66 28.58
C PHE A 234 5.31 -45.94 29.33
N LEU A 235 6.29 -46.79 29.66
CA LEU A 235 6.05 -48.04 30.39
C LEU A 235 6.10 -47.89 31.93
N LYS A 236 6.71 -46.83 32.46
CA LYS A 236 6.80 -46.57 33.90
C LYS A 236 5.64 -45.71 34.40
N ASP A 237 5.36 -44.63 33.70
CA ASP A 237 4.49 -43.57 34.17
C ASP A 237 3.10 -43.72 33.52
N MET A 238 2.40 -44.79 33.88
CA MET A 238 1.00 -45.08 33.49
C MET A 238 -0.02 -44.11 34.09
N GLU A 239 0.35 -42.84 34.30
CA GLU A 239 -0.52 -41.77 34.77
C GLU A 239 -1.55 -41.43 33.68
N PRO A 240 -2.87 -41.50 33.95
CA PRO A 240 -3.91 -41.23 32.95
C PRO A 240 -3.74 -39.89 32.22
N LYS A 241 -3.27 -38.85 32.92
CA LYS A 241 -3.01 -37.52 32.33
C LYS A 241 -1.85 -37.53 31.33
N LYS A 242 -0.75 -38.23 31.64
CA LYS A 242 0.39 -38.37 30.72
C LYS A 242 0.01 -39.22 29.50
N ASN A 243 -0.70 -40.32 29.72
CA ASN A 243 -1.21 -41.17 28.65
C ASN A 243 -2.17 -40.41 27.71
N TYR A 244 -3.05 -39.56 28.25
CA TYR A 244 -3.92 -38.70 27.44
C TYR A 244 -3.14 -37.63 26.66
N GLN A 245 -2.16 -36.96 27.28
CA GLN A 245 -1.27 -36.02 26.56
C GLN A 245 -0.45 -36.70 25.46
N LEU A 246 -0.01 -37.94 25.68
CA LEU A 246 0.68 -38.75 24.68
C LEU A 246 -0.26 -39.13 23.53
N PHE A 247 -1.51 -39.50 23.82
CA PHE A 247 -2.54 -39.76 22.81
C PHE A 247 -2.82 -38.52 21.96
N LEU A 248 -3.01 -37.34 22.57
CA LEU A 248 -3.23 -36.09 21.85
C LEU A 248 -2.07 -35.76 20.92
N LYS A 249 -0.81 -35.95 21.36
CA LYS A 249 0.40 -35.78 20.53
C LYS A 249 0.50 -36.80 19.40
N ALA A 250 0.25 -38.07 19.69
CA ALA A 250 0.30 -39.15 18.71
C ALA A 250 -0.73 -38.93 17.58
N THR A 251 -1.89 -38.37 17.92
CA THR A 251 -2.99 -38.04 16.99
C THR A 251 -2.93 -36.60 16.43
N GLN A 252 -1.98 -35.77 16.88
CA GLN A 252 -1.86 -34.33 16.57
C GLN A 252 -3.06 -33.47 16.98
N LEU A 253 -3.96 -33.98 17.82
CA LEU A 253 -5.11 -33.23 18.34
C LEU A 253 -4.65 -32.03 19.20
N ASP A 254 -3.47 -32.10 19.82
CA ASP A 254 -2.86 -30.96 20.51
C ASP A 254 -2.45 -29.83 19.54
N SER A 255 -1.87 -30.18 18.39
CA SER A 255 -1.54 -29.22 17.33
C SER A 255 -2.78 -28.56 16.75
N ILE A 256 -3.86 -29.33 16.53
CA ILE A 256 -5.15 -28.81 16.07
C ILE A 256 -5.75 -27.86 17.12
N GLN A 257 -5.68 -28.22 18.41
CA GLN A 257 -6.14 -27.36 19.51
C GLN A 257 -5.35 -26.05 19.62
N GLU A 258 -4.01 -26.09 19.58
CA GLU A 258 -3.18 -24.87 19.60
C GLU A 258 -3.48 -23.97 18.37
N GLN A 259 -3.73 -24.56 17.19
CA GLN A 259 -4.11 -23.82 15.98
C GLN A 259 -5.52 -23.20 16.08
N LEU A 260 -6.53 -23.93 16.56
CA LEU A 260 -7.89 -23.39 16.74
C LEU A 260 -7.91 -22.22 17.74
N ILE A 261 -7.19 -22.34 18.86
CA ILE A 261 -7.05 -21.26 19.86
C ILE A 261 -6.36 -20.04 19.23
N LYS A 262 -5.31 -20.25 18.43
CA LYS A 262 -4.64 -19.17 17.69
C LYS A 262 -5.60 -18.46 16.73
N CYS A 263 -6.33 -19.21 15.91
CA CYS A 263 -7.30 -18.67 14.96
C CYS A 263 -8.44 -17.90 15.66
N TYR A 264 -8.91 -18.35 16.82
CA TYR A 264 -9.93 -17.65 17.62
C TYR A 264 -9.45 -16.26 18.06
N TYR A 265 -8.24 -16.15 18.62
CA TYR A 265 -7.70 -14.85 19.02
C TYR A 265 -7.36 -13.94 17.84
N GLU A 266 -6.90 -14.48 16.71
CA GLU A 266 -6.68 -13.71 15.48
C GLU A 266 -8.01 -13.20 14.89
N TYR A 267 -9.07 -14.02 14.89
CA TYR A 267 -10.42 -13.57 14.54
C TYR A 267 -10.93 -12.45 15.47
N GLN A 268 -10.71 -12.57 16.78
CA GLN A 268 -11.12 -11.56 17.75
C GLN A 268 -10.41 -10.21 17.54
N ASP A 269 -9.09 -10.24 17.31
CA ASP A 269 -8.28 -9.07 16.95
C ASP A 269 -8.72 -8.44 15.62
N HIS A 270 -8.88 -9.25 14.57
CA HIS A 270 -9.38 -8.78 13.28
C HIS A 270 -10.78 -8.15 13.38
N LYS A 271 -11.70 -8.73 14.18
CA LYS A 271 -13.04 -8.15 14.41
C LYS A 271 -12.97 -6.77 15.06
N GLN A 272 -12.09 -6.56 16.05
CA GLN A 272 -11.92 -5.24 16.68
C GLN A 272 -11.32 -4.21 15.73
N ARG A 273 -10.36 -4.62 14.88
CA ARG A 273 -9.81 -3.75 13.83
C ARG A 273 -10.85 -3.38 12.78
N LEU A 274 -11.74 -4.31 12.42
CA LEU A 274 -12.82 -4.08 11.46
C LEU A 274 -13.76 -2.97 11.96
N ILE A 275 -14.23 -3.07 13.20
CA ILE A 275 -15.08 -2.05 13.87
C ILE A 275 -14.39 -0.67 13.89
N HIS A 276 -13.08 -0.62 14.15
CA HIS A 276 -12.35 0.65 14.12
C HIS A 276 -12.22 1.25 12.72
N ILE A 277 -12.02 0.40 11.70
CA ILE A 277 -11.96 0.82 10.28
C ILE A 277 -13.35 1.27 9.79
N GLU A 278 -14.43 0.59 10.18
CA GLU A 278 -15.81 1.00 9.89
C GLU A 278 -16.12 2.38 10.47
N LYS A 279 -15.83 2.60 11.77
CA LYS A 279 -16.01 3.92 12.40
C LYS A 279 -15.17 5.01 11.72
N LYS A 280 -13.92 4.72 11.34
CA LYS A 280 -13.10 5.69 10.59
C LYS A 280 -13.67 5.97 9.20
N LEU A 281 -14.22 4.96 8.52
CA LEU A 281 -14.84 5.13 7.21
C LEU A 281 -16.08 6.02 7.30
N GLU A 282 -16.88 5.93 8.36
CA GLU A 282 -17.99 6.85 8.64
C GLU A 282 -17.49 8.30 8.88
N GLU A 283 -16.43 8.48 9.67
CA GLU A 283 -15.79 9.79 9.91
C GLU A 283 -15.23 10.40 8.61
N ASP A 284 -14.47 9.63 7.83
CA ASP A 284 -13.91 10.06 6.55
C ASP A 284 -15.03 10.38 5.52
N GLN A 285 -16.16 9.67 5.52
CA GLN A 285 -17.31 9.98 4.67
C GLN A 285 -18.00 11.30 5.07
N GLN A 286 -18.15 11.57 6.38
CA GLN A 286 -18.70 12.84 6.86
C GLN A 286 -17.79 14.02 6.46
N ASN A 287 -16.47 13.88 6.65
CA ASN A 287 -15.48 14.86 6.23
C ASN A 287 -15.55 15.15 4.72
N ILE A 288 -15.73 14.13 3.87
CA ILE A 288 -15.90 14.31 2.42
C ILE A 288 -17.19 15.09 2.11
N ALA A 289 -18.31 14.74 2.75
CA ALA A 289 -19.58 15.44 2.53
C ALA A 289 -19.49 16.94 2.90
N GLU A 290 -18.86 17.27 4.03
CA GLU A 290 -18.62 18.66 4.44
C GLU A 290 -17.76 19.40 3.40
N LEU A 291 -16.63 18.83 2.99
CA LEU A 291 -15.74 19.39 1.97
C LEU A 291 -16.44 19.61 0.62
N GLU A 292 -17.34 18.72 0.21
CA GLU A 292 -18.16 18.96 -0.99
C GLU A 292 -19.15 20.13 -0.82
N THR A 293 -19.64 20.41 0.38
CA THR A 293 -20.49 21.60 0.60
C THR A 293 -19.68 22.88 0.54
N GLU A 294 -18.48 22.91 1.12
CA GLU A 294 -17.57 24.07 1.02
C GLU A 294 -17.11 24.29 -0.43
N TYR A 295 -16.77 23.23 -1.16
CA TYR A 295 -16.43 23.33 -2.58
C TYR A 295 -17.59 23.91 -3.41
N ARG A 296 -18.84 23.50 -3.13
CA ARG A 296 -20.04 24.07 -3.78
C ARG A 296 -20.23 25.57 -3.45
N LYS A 297 -19.95 26.01 -2.22
CA LYS A 297 -19.96 27.45 -1.84
C LYS A 297 -18.87 28.22 -2.59
N ILE A 298 -17.65 27.68 -2.70
CA ILE A 298 -16.55 28.32 -3.43
C ILE A 298 -16.89 28.49 -4.92
N LEU A 299 -17.53 27.49 -5.54
CA LEU A 299 -17.98 27.59 -6.93
C LEU A 299 -19.03 28.70 -7.15
N SER A 300 -20.01 28.86 -6.25
CA SER A 300 -20.99 29.95 -6.38
C SER A 300 -20.37 31.34 -6.12
N PHE A 301 -19.38 31.44 -5.22
CA PHE A 301 -18.59 32.68 -5.08
C PHE A 301 -17.80 33.03 -6.36
N VAL A 302 -17.29 32.05 -7.11
CA VAL A 302 -16.64 32.30 -8.41
C VAL A 302 -17.64 32.80 -9.44
N GLN A 303 -18.84 32.23 -9.50
CA GLN A 303 -19.92 32.68 -10.38
C GLN A 303 -20.37 34.12 -10.06
N LEU A 304 -20.70 34.40 -8.79
CA LEU A 304 -21.07 35.74 -8.32
C LEU A 304 -19.98 36.79 -8.61
N LYS A 305 -18.70 36.40 -8.54
CA LYS A 305 -17.57 37.27 -8.89
C LYS A 305 -17.49 37.54 -10.41
N GLN A 306 -17.82 36.57 -11.25
CA GLN A 306 -17.92 36.77 -12.70
C GLN A 306 -19.08 37.69 -13.05
N GLU A 307 -20.27 37.47 -12.49
CA GLU A 307 -21.44 38.35 -12.66
C GLU A 307 -21.15 39.78 -12.17
N THR A 308 -20.53 39.93 -10.99
CA THR A 308 -20.11 41.23 -10.45
C THR A 308 -19.16 41.97 -11.40
N ASN A 309 -18.22 41.25 -12.03
CA ASN A 309 -17.31 41.86 -12.99
C ASN A 309 -18.00 42.23 -14.30
N GLN A 310 -18.97 41.43 -14.78
CA GLN A 310 -19.80 41.78 -15.93
C GLN A 310 -20.64 43.04 -15.64
N LYS A 311 -21.28 43.13 -14.48
CA LYS A 311 -22.07 44.32 -14.10
C LYS A 311 -21.23 45.57 -13.86
N LYS A 312 -19.96 45.44 -13.44
CA LYS A 312 -19.01 46.55 -13.44
C LYS A 312 -18.68 47.02 -14.86
N ALA A 313 -18.38 46.11 -15.77
CA ALA A 313 -18.11 46.45 -17.16
C ALA A 313 -19.33 47.09 -17.85
N GLU A 314 -20.54 46.58 -17.62
CA GLU A 314 -21.80 47.21 -18.08
C GLU A 314 -21.97 48.63 -17.52
N TYR A 315 -21.69 48.84 -16.23
CA TYR A 315 -21.75 50.17 -15.59
C TYR A 315 -20.70 51.13 -16.17
N GLU A 316 -19.46 50.69 -16.32
CA GLU A 316 -18.36 51.48 -16.91
C GLU A 316 -18.69 51.88 -18.36
N TRP A 317 -19.20 50.95 -19.18
CA TRP A 317 -19.70 51.27 -20.52
C TRP A 317 -20.91 52.21 -20.52
N SER A 318 -21.82 52.10 -19.54
CA SER A 318 -22.95 53.04 -19.43
C SER A 318 -22.49 54.47 -19.13
N LEU A 319 -21.39 54.64 -18.38
CA LEU A 319 -20.78 55.94 -18.10
C LEU A 319 -20.07 56.50 -19.35
N VAL A 320 -19.36 55.66 -20.11
CA VAL A 320 -18.76 56.05 -21.40
C VAL A 320 -19.86 56.54 -22.36
N ASN A 321 -20.93 55.76 -22.54
CA ASN A 321 -22.06 56.14 -23.40
C ASN A 321 -22.74 57.44 -22.93
N GLN A 322 -22.86 57.69 -21.62
CA GLN A 322 -23.37 58.98 -21.10
C GLN A 322 -22.45 60.16 -21.46
N LEU A 323 -21.14 59.97 -21.42
CA LEU A 323 -20.16 60.99 -21.80
C LEU A 323 -20.15 61.21 -23.32
N GLU A 324 -20.24 60.17 -24.13
CA GLU A 324 -20.39 60.25 -25.60
C GLU A 324 -21.69 60.99 -25.99
N MET A 325 -22.80 60.69 -25.31
CA MET A 325 -24.08 61.42 -25.45
C MET A 325 -24.05 62.87 -24.92
N ALA A 326 -23.02 63.26 -24.17
CA ALA A 326 -22.79 64.65 -23.77
C ALA A 326 -21.86 65.38 -24.76
N ILE A 327 -20.80 64.70 -25.22
CA ILE A 327 -19.86 65.22 -26.24
C ILE A 327 -20.61 65.51 -27.55
N THR A 328 -21.38 64.55 -28.07
CA THR A 328 -22.16 64.73 -29.30
C THR A 328 -23.10 65.93 -29.26
N LYS A 329 -23.77 66.20 -28.13
CA LYS A 329 -24.60 67.42 -27.95
C LYS A 329 -23.78 68.70 -27.95
N ILE A 330 -22.56 68.66 -27.40
CA ILE A 330 -21.63 69.80 -27.42
C ILE A 330 -21.10 70.02 -28.85
N GLU A 331 -20.84 68.96 -29.60
CA GLU A 331 -20.43 69.02 -31.02
C GLU A 331 -21.56 69.54 -31.92
N GLU A 332 -22.81 69.12 -31.70
CA GLU A 332 -24.00 69.65 -32.36
C GLU A 332 -24.16 71.15 -32.10
N ALA A 333 -24.09 71.57 -30.83
CA ALA A 333 -24.19 72.99 -30.45
C ALA A 333 -23.00 73.83 -30.98
N LEU A 334 -21.79 73.25 -31.02
CA LEU A 334 -20.61 73.89 -31.61
C LEU A 334 -20.76 74.05 -33.13
N SER A 335 -21.28 73.03 -33.82
CA SER A 335 -21.61 73.05 -35.25
C SER A 335 -22.65 74.11 -35.58
N GLU A 336 -23.71 74.23 -34.77
CA GLU A 336 -24.71 75.29 -34.92
C GLU A 336 -24.11 76.69 -34.69
N ALA A 337 -23.35 76.88 -33.61
CA ALA A 337 -22.66 78.14 -33.33
C ALA A 337 -21.62 78.52 -34.41
N MET A 338 -20.94 77.53 -35.02
CA MET A 338 -20.04 77.77 -36.16
C MET A 338 -20.80 78.21 -37.41
N ARG A 339 -21.93 77.58 -37.74
CA ARG A 339 -22.81 78.00 -38.86
C ARG A 339 -23.37 79.40 -38.64
N ASP A 340 -23.74 79.75 -37.40
CA ASP A 340 -24.20 81.10 -37.08
C ASP A 340 -23.08 82.13 -37.13
N ARG A 341 -21.84 81.77 -36.75
CA ARG A 341 -20.67 82.62 -37.00
C ARG A 341 -20.45 82.83 -38.49
N GLU A 342 -20.52 81.79 -39.32
CA GLU A 342 -20.38 81.91 -40.79
C GLU A 342 -21.46 82.81 -41.41
N LYS A 343 -22.72 82.72 -40.95
CA LYS A 343 -23.79 83.64 -41.34
C LYS A 343 -23.50 85.09 -40.92
N LEU A 344 -22.92 85.30 -39.74
CA LEU A 344 -22.55 86.63 -39.24
C LEU A 344 -21.33 87.20 -39.98
N ASP A 345 -20.34 86.36 -40.33
CA ASP A 345 -19.20 86.73 -41.15
C ASP A 345 -19.65 87.10 -42.58
N GLU A 346 -20.60 86.35 -43.18
CA GLU A 346 -21.26 86.75 -44.43
C GLU A 346 -21.98 88.10 -44.32
N GLN A 347 -22.75 88.31 -43.25
CA GLN A 347 -23.47 89.57 -43.03
C GLN A 347 -22.50 90.75 -42.81
N ALA A 348 -21.39 90.53 -42.10
CA ALA A 348 -20.33 91.51 -41.92
C ALA A 348 -19.67 91.86 -43.27
N ASN A 349 -19.36 90.86 -44.10
CA ASN A 349 -18.81 91.07 -45.45
C ASN A 349 -19.80 91.84 -46.35
N ARG A 350 -21.08 91.45 -46.38
CA ARG A 350 -22.13 92.20 -47.11
C ARG A 350 -22.27 93.64 -46.59
N LYS A 351 -22.13 93.86 -45.27
CA LYS A 351 -22.17 95.21 -44.67
C LYS A 351 -20.95 96.03 -45.06
N THR A 352 -19.73 95.46 -45.11
CA THR A 352 -18.54 96.19 -45.57
C THR A 352 -18.60 96.50 -47.07
N GLU A 353 -19.16 95.61 -47.90
CA GLU A 353 -19.48 95.92 -49.29
C GLU A 353 -20.43 97.12 -49.43
N ILE A 354 -21.53 97.13 -48.67
CA ILE A 354 -22.51 98.21 -48.68
C ILE A 354 -21.88 99.51 -48.17
N GLU A 355 -21.10 99.48 -47.09
CA GLU A 355 -20.36 100.66 -46.61
C GLU A 355 -19.33 101.18 -47.63
N ASN A 356 -18.69 100.31 -48.39
CA ASN A 356 -17.74 100.73 -49.43
C ASN A 356 -18.45 101.30 -50.67
N LYS A 357 -19.61 100.75 -51.05
CA LYS A 357 -20.50 101.34 -52.06
C LYS A 357 -21.01 102.72 -51.61
N LEU A 358 -21.49 102.83 -50.37
CA LEU A 358 -21.97 104.09 -49.79
C LEU A 358 -20.85 105.15 -49.65
N LYS A 359 -19.61 104.75 -49.35
CA LYS A 359 -18.45 105.66 -49.38
C LYS A 359 -18.21 106.21 -50.79
N ALA A 360 -18.23 105.37 -51.82
CA ALA A 360 -18.09 105.81 -53.22
C ALA A 360 -19.24 106.76 -53.64
N GLU A 361 -20.47 106.50 -53.22
CA GLU A 361 -21.61 107.41 -53.41
C GLU A 361 -21.44 108.74 -52.64
N MET A 362 -20.92 108.70 -51.40
CA MET A 362 -20.62 109.92 -50.64
C MET A 362 -19.45 110.72 -51.22
N ASP A 363 -18.44 110.07 -51.78
CA ASP A 363 -17.28 110.73 -52.40
C ASP A 363 -17.66 111.36 -53.74
N THR A 364 -18.39 110.65 -54.61
CA THR A 364 -18.95 111.24 -55.85
C THR A 364 -19.95 112.36 -55.57
N CYS A 365 -20.79 112.23 -54.53
CA CYS A 365 -21.66 113.32 -54.09
C CYS A 365 -20.84 114.52 -53.54
N ARG A 366 -19.69 114.27 -52.89
CA ARG A 366 -18.76 115.33 -52.47
C ARG A 366 -18.10 116.04 -53.67
N GLU A 367 -17.78 115.32 -54.75
CA GLU A 367 -17.31 115.92 -56.01
C GLU A 367 -18.39 116.80 -56.65
N VAL A 368 -19.64 116.32 -56.72
CA VAL A 368 -20.79 117.11 -57.23
C VAL A 368 -21.05 118.36 -56.39
N ILE A 369 -20.95 118.26 -55.05
CA ILE A 369 -21.01 119.42 -54.16
C ILE A 369 -19.82 120.37 -54.41
N GLY A 370 -18.62 119.85 -54.67
CA GLY A 370 -17.45 120.62 -55.06
C GLY A 370 -17.68 121.43 -56.35
N LEU A 371 -18.16 120.77 -57.40
CA LEU A 371 -18.51 121.38 -58.69
C LEU A 371 -19.57 122.48 -58.51
N ASN A 372 -20.69 122.19 -57.87
CA ASN A 372 -21.75 123.16 -57.57
C ASN A 372 -21.23 124.35 -56.73
N ARG A 373 -20.27 124.14 -55.83
CA ARG A 373 -19.65 125.20 -55.03
C ARG A 373 -18.69 126.06 -55.85
N THR A 374 -18.00 125.52 -56.86
CA THR A 374 -17.23 126.32 -57.83
C THR A 374 -18.15 127.13 -58.75
N GLU A 375 -19.24 126.54 -59.24
CA GLU A 375 -20.21 127.20 -60.11
C GLU A 375 -20.96 128.34 -59.38
N TYR A 376 -21.37 128.12 -58.13
CA TYR A 376 -21.92 129.17 -57.26
C TYR A 376 -20.93 130.31 -57.03
N ASN A 377 -19.64 130.00 -56.79
CA ASN A 377 -18.61 131.03 -56.62
C ASN A 377 -18.38 131.83 -57.91
N GLN A 378 -18.38 131.20 -59.09
CA GLN A 378 -18.33 131.89 -60.37
C GLN A 378 -19.53 132.84 -60.55
N LYS A 379 -20.76 132.34 -60.35
CA LYS A 379 -21.99 133.15 -60.42
C LYS A 379 -21.94 134.34 -59.44
N ARG A 380 -21.42 134.14 -58.21
CA ARG A 380 -21.25 135.20 -57.20
C ARG A 380 -20.18 136.25 -57.57
N ILE A 381 -19.14 135.87 -58.33
CA ILE A 381 -18.15 136.81 -58.88
C ILE A 381 -18.77 137.66 -60.00
N THR A 382 -19.57 137.06 -60.89
CA THR A 382 -20.28 137.77 -61.96
C THR A 382 -21.24 138.83 -61.40
N VAL A 383 -22.07 138.46 -60.42
CA VAL A 383 -23.00 139.41 -59.77
C VAL A 383 -22.26 140.58 -59.09
N LYS A 384 -21.10 140.32 -58.45
CA LYS A 384 -20.27 141.39 -57.86
C LYS A 384 -19.63 142.36 -58.85
N ARG A 385 -19.61 142.07 -60.17
CA ARG A 385 -19.16 143.01 -61.21
C ARG A 385 -20.26 143.91 -61.77
N LEU A 386 -21.54 143.57 -61.57
CA LEU A 386 -22.67 144.25 -62.21
C LEU A 386 -23.29 145.40 -61.39
N ILE A 387 -22.84 145.61 -60.15
CA ILE A 387 -23.41 146.62 -59.22
C ILE A 387 -22.30 147.60 -58.78
N ARG A 388 -21.56 148.17 -59.74
CA ARG A 388 -20.47 149.12 -59.45
C ARG A 388 -20.16 150.12 -60.58
N VAL A 389 -21.20 150.82 -61.04
CA VAL A 389 -21.14 152.18 -61.60
C VAL A 389 -22.24 152.97 -60.91
#